data_AF-A0A1E9PES0-F1
#
_entry.id   AF-A0A1E9PES0-F1
#
_cell.length_a   1.000
_cell.length_b   1.000
_cell.length_c   1.000
_cell.angle_alpha   90.00
_cell.angle_beta   90.00
_cell.angle_gamma   90.00
#
_symmetry.space_group_name_H-M   'P 1'
#
loop_
_entity.id
_entity.type
_entity.pdbx_description
1 polymer ?
#
loop_
_entity_poly.entity_id
_entity_poly.type
_entity_poly.pdbx_seq_one_letter_code
_entity_poly.pdbx_strand_id
1 'polypeptide(L)'
;MRKHITNLHGHSAVSTALISQQMTTSIAQKLDFNELAIYAYETSYDSDQELSKRLDGILAGVGQGDLVVVQLPTWNDSRFERALIHKIKYTFKAHLIVFIHDIPPIMFPQNYYLMSSLIEIYNEAELLIVPSQEMYQRLYLEGLRVDKVLIQAMWDHPTEFQPGKVSFQKKIHFAGDINKFDFIKHWPISCAVDVYSNHGQNLDLPKEVTIKGWLPDYELLTKLSKGGFGLVWTDLDYIQDYFQMCITHKLSTYLAAGIPVFVPESLSNKKIIKDNGLGFIVKSLEQANAILENLSETDYQDLVNNVAKFRHLITQGYFTQRLLTATIFKIFSQGLSNFEGDLGHRPLMREDCNIFILTAQDYLLHIDEIIQGLPNFHFHIAAQTQMSDHLLNLEKYPNVYLYPAAGKDQINTLLLKSNIYLDINYGVEVEDIVTKANNLGLAVYSFEGYCHQVDILDPNNIFVQENYQDLINQIKCQEDRVKK
;
A
#
# COMPACT_ATOMS: atom_id res chain seq x y z
N MET A 1 -20.16 25.17 9.46
CA MET A 1 -19.71 23.77 9.32
C MET A 1 -18.54 23.56 10.25
N ARG A 2 -18.68 22.69 11.23
CA ARG A 2 -17.57 22.22 12.07
C ARG A 2 -16.92 21.02 11.39
N LYS A 3 -15.64 20.83 11.69
CA LYS A 3 -14.85 19.71 11.21
C LYS A 3 -14.57 18.81 12.40
N HIS A 4 -14.70 17.51 12.22
CA HIS A 4 -14.50 16.51 13.26
C HIS A 4 -13.61 15.40 12.71
N ILE A 5 -12.79 14.80 13.58
CA ILE A 5 -11.98 13.64 13.25
C ILE A 5 -12.04 12.61 14.38
N THR A 6 -12.24 11.34 14.05
CA THR A 6 -12.23 10.28 15.06
C THR A 6 -10.82 10.00 15.55
N ASN A 7 -10.64 9.67 16.82
CA ASN A 7 -9.30 9.39 17.37
C ASN A 7 -9.34 8.18 18.30
N LEU A 8 -8.48 7.20 18.04
CA LEU A 8 -8.38 5.97 18.84
C LEU A 8 -7.77 6.23 20.22
N HIS A 9 -8.31 5.53 21.23
CA HIS A 9 -7.82 5.45 22.61
C HIS A 9 -7.94 4.01 23.15
N GLY A 10 -7.26 3.70 24.26
CA GLY A 10 -7.41 2.42 24.95
C GLY A 10 -6.47 1.30 24.50
N HIS A 11 -5.69 1.49 23.44
CA HIS A 11 -4.59 0.60 23.07
C HIS A 11 -3.35 0.81 23.98
N SER A 12 -2.42 -0.15 23.92
CA SER A 12 -1.08 0.01 24.52
C SER A 12 -0.37 1.24 23.95
N ALA A 13 0.40 1.93 24.79
CA ALA A 13 1.15 3.15 24.41
C ALA A 13 2.18 2.91 23.28
N VAL A 14 2.57 1.65 23.04
CA VAL A 14 3.48 1.28 21.94
C VAL A 14 2.76 0.84 20.66
N SER A 15 1.42 0.92 20.62
CA SER A 15 0.62 0.57 19.45
C SER A 15 0.82 1.59 18.34
N THR A 16 1.37 1.16 17.22
CA THR A 16 1.55 2.04 16.05
C THR A 16 0.22 2.60 15.57
N ALA A 17 -0.84 1.79 15.49
CA ALA A 17 -2.17 2.26 15.06
C ALA A 17 -2.72 3.42 15.93
N LEU A 18 -2.53 3.32 17.26
CA LEU A 18 -2.88 4.40 18.19
C LEU A 18 -2.07 5.66 17.91
N ILE A 19 -0.74 5.52 17.82
CA ILE A 19 0.19 6.61 17.56
C ILE A 19 -0.16 7.30 16.23
N SER A 20 -0.47 6.55 15.17
CA SER A 20 -0.87 7.07 13.85
C SER A 20 -2.11 7.94 13.92
N GLN A 21 -3.17 7.46 14.59
CA GLN A 21 -4.43 8.21 14.68
C GLN A 21 -4.31 9.45 15.56
N GLN A 22 -3.58 9.36 16.67
CA GLN A 22 -3.35 10.49 17.56
C GLN A 22 -2.46 11.55 16.91
N MET A 23 -1.43 11.13 16.18
CA MET A 23 -0.60 12.02 15.38
C MET A 23 -1.44 12.80 14.37
N THR A 24 -2.24 12.09 13.57
CA THR A 24 -3.13 12.68 12.57
C THR A 24 -4.12 13.66 13.21
N THR A 25 -4.74 13.27 14.33
CA THR A 25 -5.65 14.13 15.10
C THR A 25 -4.95 15.38 15.61
N SER A 26 -3.72 15.28 16.10
CA SER A 26 -2.95 16.45 16.58
C SER A 26 -2.67 17.47 15.46
N ILE A 27 -2.44 17.00 14.24
CA ILE A 27 -2.30 17.85 13.06
C ILE A 27 -3.64 18.46 12.69
N ALA A 28 -4.71 17.65 12.70
CA ALA A 28 -6.07 18.10 12.39
C ALA A 28 -6.56 19.20 13.36
N GLN A 29 -6.22 19.10 14.65
CA GLN A 29 -6.54 20.12 15.67
C GLN A 29 -5.92 21.48 15.35
N LYS A 30 -4.71 21.52 14.76
CA LYS A 30 -4.09 22.77 14.26
C LYS A 30 -4.85 23.37 13.08
N LEU A 31 -5.71 22.59 12.43
CA LEU A 31 -6.62 22.98 11.36
C LEU A 31 -8.07 23.09 11.86
N ASP A 32 -8.30 23.33 13.16
CA ASP A 32 -9.62 23.50 13.79
C ASP A 32 -10.58 22.29 13.64
N PHE A 33 -10.05 21.07 13.59
CA PHE A 33 -10.87 19.86 13.73
C PHE A 33 -11.11 19.56 15.21
N ASN A 34 -12.34 19.18 15.53
CA ASN A 34 -12.73 18.67 16.83
C ASN A 34 -12.46 17.17 16.90
N GLU A 35 -11.98 16.69 18.04
CA GLU A 35 -11.75 15.27 18.27
C GLU A 35 -13.06 14.54 18.60
N LEU A 36 -13.27 13.38 17.99
CA LEU A 36 -14.27 12.39 18.39
C LEU A 36 -13.53 11.18 18.95
N ALA A 37 -13.34 11.16 20.28
CA ALA A 37 -12.58 10.10 20.93
C ALA A 37 -13.33 8.75 20.88
N ILE A 38 -12.65 7.70 20.41
CA ILE A 38 -13.15 6.33 20.33
C ILE A 38 -12.24 5.44 21.17
N TYR A 39 -12.79 4.86 22.23
CA TYR A 39 -12.07 3.90 23.07
C TYR A 39 -12.17 2.49 22.48
N ALA A 40 -11.06 1.75 22.44
CA ALA A 40 -10.99 0.36 22.03
C ALA A 40 -11.51 -0.57 23.14
N TYR A 41 -12.52 -1.39 22.86
CA TYR A 41 -13.15 -2.29 23.83
C TYR A 41 -13.82 -3.50 23.16
N GLU A 42 -14.19 -4.48 23.97
CA GLU A 42 -14.99 -5.63 23.54
C GLU A 42 -16.44 -5.21 23.31
N THR A 43 -16.83 -5.06 22.05
CA THR A 43 -18.12 -4.50 21.62
C THR A 43 -19.30 -5.42 21.89
N SER A 44 -19.05 -6.72 22.07
CA SER A 44 -20.08 -7.70 22.47
C SER A 44 -20.65 -7.41 23.87
N TYR A 45 -19.99 -6.57 24.68
CA TYR A 45 -20.51 -6.13 25.97
C TYR A 45 -21.64 -5.11 25.86
N ASP A 46 -21.79 -4.43 24.72
CA ASP A 46 -22.89 -3.50 24.47
C ASP A 46 -23.99 -4.18 23.65
N SER A 47 -25.23 -4.17 24.15
CA SER A 47 -26.42 -4.36 23.32
C SER A 47 -26.51 -3.29 22.23
N ASP A 48 -27.33 -3.50 21.19
CA ASP A 48 -27.47 -2.52 20.11
C ASP A 48 -27.97 -1.14 20.62
N GLN A 49 -28.79 -1.14 21.67
CA GLN A 49 -29.26 0.10 22.29
C GLN A 49 -28.14 0.81 23.06
N GLU A 50 -27.28 0.06 23.77
CA GLU A 50 -26.13 0.62 24.50
C GLU A 50 -25.08 1.17 23.53
N LEU A 51 -24.75 0.42 22.48
CA LEU A 51 -23.87 0.88 21.42
C LEU A 51 -24.41 2.16 20.78
N SER A 52 -25.71 2.20 20.45
CA SER A 52 -26.33 3.41 19.92
C SER A 52 -26.16 4.62 20.86
N LYS A 53 -26.44 4.46 22.16
CA LYS A 53 -26.30 5.55 23.15
C LYS A 53 -24.84 5.98 23.36
N ARG A 54 -23.90 5.02 23.33
CA ARG A 54 -22.47 5.31 23.39
C ARG A 54 -22.06 6.18 22.20
N LEU A 55 -22.47 5.80 21.00
CA LEU A 55 -22.20 6.57 19.79
C LEU A 55 -22.89 7.94 19.81
N ASP A 56 -24.09 8.08 20.41
CA ASP A 56 -24.71 9.39 20.63
C ASP A 56 -23.86 10.28 21.55
N GLY A 57 -23.21 9.71 22.56
CA GLY A 57 -22.26 10.42 23.41
C GLY A 57 -21.00 10.86 22.65
N ILE A 58 -20.40 9.95 21.87
CA ILE A 58 -19.21 10.24 21.03
C ILE A 58 -19.53 11.35 20.01
N LEU A 59 -20.71 11.30 19.39
CA LEU A 59 -21.13 12.20 18.32
C LEU A 59 -21.95 13.40 18.82
N ALA A 60 -22.03 13.65 20.13
CA ALA A 60 -22.85 14.72 20.70
C ALA A 60 -22.51 16.11 20.15
N GLY A 61 -21.27 16.32 19.73
CA GLY A 61 -20.79 17.55 19.11
C GLY A 61 -21.06 17.66 17.60
N VAL A 62 -21.55 16.61 16.93
CA VAL A 62 -21.75 16.58 15.47
C VAL A 62 -23.13 17.11 15.11
N GLY A 63 -23.20 18.00 14.12
CA GLY A 63 -24.45 18.58 13.62
C GLY A 63 -24.65 18.32 12.13
N GLN A 64 -25.85 18.62 11.65
CA GLN A 64 -26.20 18.49 10.23
C GLN A 64 -25.28 19.36 9.35
N GLY A 65 -24.73 18.74 8.30
CA GLY A 65 -23.80 19.39 7.36
C GLY A 65 -22.40 19.64 7.90
N ASP A 66 -22.06 19.18 9.11
CA ASP A 66 -20.67 19.14 9.57
C ASP A 66 -19.86 18.13 8.75
N LEU A 67 -18.53 18.24 8.79
CA LEU A 67 -17.61 17.31 8.14
C LEU A 67 -17.01 16.37 9.18
N VAL A 68 -17.05 15.06 8.95
CA VAL A 68 -16.50 14.03 9.85
C VAL A 68 -15.53 13.14 9.09
N VAL A 69 -14.26 13.18 9.52
CA VAL A 69 -13.21 12.26 9.04
C VAL A 69 -13.11 11.08 10.01
N VAL A 70 -13.45 9.90 9.53
CA VAL A 70 -13.37 8.64 10.29
C VAL A 70 -12.06 7.95 9.95
N GLN A 71 -11.11 7.97 10.89
CA GLN A 71 -9.88 7.19 10.82
C GLN A 71 -10.20 5.71 11.05
N LEU A 72 -9.96 4.87 10.05
CA LEU A 72 -10.25 3.43 10.09
C LEU A 72 -8.99 2.56 9.99
N PRO A 73 -8.96 1.40 10.65
CA PRO A 73 -10.04 0.83 11.47
C PRO A 73 -10.13 1.47 12.86
N THR A 74 -11.29 1.34 13.51
CA THR A 74 -11.44 1.73 14.93
C THR A 74 -10.89 0.67 15.89
N TRP A 75 -10.60 -0.54 15.37
CA TRP A 75 -10.23 -1.74 16.13
C TRP A 75 -11.31 -2.25 17.10
N ASN A 76 -12.56 -1.80 16.92
CA ASN A 76 -13.75 -2.25 17.67
C ASN A 76 -14.64 -3.21 16.88
N ASP A 77 -14.17 -3.82 15.79
CA ASP A 77 -14.95 -4.66 14.86
C ASP A 77 -15.88 -3.92 13.86
N SER A 78 -16.39 -4.70 12.91
CA SER A 78 -17.25 -4.21 11.83
C SER A 78 -18.65 -3.77 12.28
N ARG A 79 -19.19 -4.32 13.37
CA ARG A 79 -20.48 -3.89 13.93
C ARG A 79 -20.36 -2.47 14.46
N PHE A 80 -19.28 -2.15 15.18
CA PHE A 80 -19.02 -0.79 15.65
C PHE A 80 -18.85 0.18 14.49
N GLU A 81 -18.01 -0.16 13.51
CA GLU A 81 -17.73 0.69 12.35
C GLU A 81 -19.00 0.99 11.54
N ARG A 82 -19.84 -0.02 11.27
CA ARG A 82 -21.13 0.16 10.58
C ARG A 82 -22.06 1.07 11.36
N ALA A 83 -22.19 0.86 12.68
CA ALA A 83 -23.07 1.68 13.52
C ALA A 83 -22.61 3.15 13.61
N LEU A 84 -21.30 3.38 13.72
CA LEU A 84 -20.69 4.71 13.72
C LEU A 84 -20.97 5.44 12.40
N ILE A 85 -20.64 4.82 11.26
CA ILE A 85 -20.86 5.38 9.93
C ILE A 85 -22.34 5.66 9.68
N HIS A 86 -23.22 4.72 10.04
CA HIS A 86 -24.65 4.88 9.87
C HIS A 86 -25.17 6.11 10.63
N LYS A 87 -24.74 6.31 11.88
CA LYS A 87 -25.14 7.50 12.65
C LYS A 87 -24.63 8.79 12.02
N ILE A 88 -23.35 8.85 11.66
CA ILE A 88 -22.76 10.06 11.05
C ILE A 88 -23.55 10.47 9.80
N LYS A 89 -23.79 9.50 8.89
CA LYS A 89 -24.40 9.77 7.60
C LYS A 89 -25.92 9.95 7.65
N TYR A 90 -26.64 9.07 8.34
CA TYR A 90 -28.11 9.03 8.26
C TYR A 90 -28.81 9.71 9.43
N THR A 91 -28.22 9.66 10.63
CA THR A 91 -28.79 10.31 11.82
C THR A 91 -28.38 11.77 11.90
N PHE A 92 -27.08 12.04 11.90
CA PHE A 92 -26.55 13.40 12.00
C PHE A 92 -26.50 14.12 10.65
N LYS A 93 -26.57 13.39 9.53
CA LYS A 93 -26.54 13.97 8.16
C LYS A 93 -25.30 14.87 7.96
N ALA A 94 -24.16 14.38 8.44
CA ALA A 94 -22.86 14.99 8.26
C ALA A 94 -22.16 14.42 7.03
N HIS A 95 -21.24 15.19 6.45
CA HIS A 95 -20.38 14.74 5.38
C HIS A 95 -19.40 13.68 5.90
N LEU A 96 -19.45 12.49 5.31
CA LEU A 96 -18.66 11.34 5.76
C LEU A 96 -17.42 11.13 4.89
N ILE A 97 -16.25 11.22 5.53
CA ILE A 97 -14.97 10.92 4.92
C ILE A 97 -14.35 9.75 5.67
N VAL A 98 -13.88 8.75 4.93
CA VAL A 98 -13.15 7.62 5.51
C VAL A 98 -11.66 7.79 5.22
N PHE A 99 -10.84 7.79 6.27
CA PHE A 99 -9.39 7.83 6.19
C PHE A 99 -8.80 6.48 6.58
N ILE A 100 -8.32 5.74 5.58
CA ILE A 100 -7.78 4.39 5.75
C ILE A 100 -6.33 4.45 6.24
N HIS A 101 -6.10 3.92 7.43
CA HIS A 101 -4.77 3.71 7.99
C HIS A 101 -4.27 2.29 7.71
N ASP A 102 -5.16 1.30 7.86
CA ASP A 102 -4.87 -0.11 7.70
C ASP A 102 -6.08 -0.86 7.11
N ILE A 103 -5.82 -1.98 6.43
CA ILE A 103 -6.87 -2.86 5.89
C ILE A 103 -6.59 -4.28 6.40
N PRO A 104 -7.15 -4.66 7.57
CA PRO A 104 -6.89 -5.97 8.17
C PRO A 104 -7.13 -7.17 7.24
N PRO A 105 -8.15 -7.18 6.35
CA PRO A 105 -8.35 -8.26 5.39
C PRO A 105 -7.22 -8.47 4.37
N ILE A 106 -6.41 -7.44 4.09
CA ILE A 106 -5.23 -7.54 3.20
C ILE A 106 -3.97 -7.83 4.02
N MET A 107 -3.85 -7.22 5.20
CA MET A 107 -2.70 -7.44 6.09
C MET A 107 -2.57 -8.89 6.57
N PHE A 108 -3.71 -9.55 6.76
CA PHE A 108 -3.81 -10.89 7.33
C PHE A 108 -4.69 -11.75 6.42
N PRO A 109 -4.11 -12.67 5.61
CA PRO A 109 -4.88 -13.47 4.64
C PRO A 109 -6.07 -14.22 5.26
N GLN A 110 -5.94 -14.67 6.51
CA GLN A 110 -7.03 -15.34 7.24
C GLN A 110 -8.24 -14.45 7.50
N ASN A 111 -8.10 -13.13 7.40
CA ASN A 111 -9.18 -12.15 7.59
C ASN A 111 -9.84 -11.72 6.28
N TYR A 112 -9.48 -12.31 5.13
CA TYR A 112 -10.01 -11.91 3.83
C TYR A 112 -11.54 -12.04 3.74
N TYR A 113 -12.16 -12.94 4.51
CA TYR A 113 -13.62 -13.08 4.59
C TYR A 113 -14.35 -11.80 5.06
N LEU A 114 -13.64 -10.87 5.71
CA LEU A 114 -14.17 -9.56 6.12
C LEU A 114 -14.14 -8.51 5.01
N MET A 115 -13.53 -8.80 3.85
CA MET A 115 -13.32 -7.83 2.78
C MET A 115 -14.62 -7.22 2.26
N SER A 116 -15.63 -8.05 1.96
CA SER A 116 -16.93 -7.57 1.45
C SER A 116 -17.60 -6.61 2.43
N SER A 117 -17.61 -7.00 3.71
CA SER A 117 -18.12 -6.19 4.82
C SER A 117 -17.40 -4.83 4.92
N LEU A 118 -16.08 -4.81 4.75
CA LEU A 118 -15.28 -3.59 4.80
C LEU A 118 -15.55 -2.68 3.59
N ILE A 119 -15.70 -3.25 2.40
CA ILE A 119 -16.02 -2.49 1.17
C ILE A 119 -17.42 -1.87 1.26
N GLU A 120 -18.39 -2.54 1.88
CA GLU A 120 -19.70 -1.94 2.17
C GLU A 120 -19.58 -0.69 3.06
N ILE A 121 -18.79 -0.78 4.13
CA ILE A 121 -18.48 0.34 5.03
C ILE A 121 -17.82 1.49 4.25
N TYR A 122 -16.83 1.21 3.40
CA TYR A 122 -16.14 2.24 2.61
C TYR A 122 -17.06 2.89 1.57
N ASN A 123 -17.96 2.13 0.95
CA ASN A 123 -18.92 2.62 -0.04
C ASN A 123 -19.97 3.58 0.54
N GLU A 124 -20.07 3.71 1.87
CA GLU A 124 -20.90 4.73 2.50
C GLU A 124 -20.26 6.13 2.47
N ALA A 125 -18.95 6.23 2.28
CA ALA A 125 -18.23 7.50 2.32
C ALA A 125 -18.52 8.37 1.09
N GLU A 126 -18.52 9.70 1.29
CA GLU A 126 -18.51 10.67 0.20
C GLU A 126 -17.11 10.87 -0.38
N LEU A 127 -16.06 10.61 0.42
CA LEU A 127 -14.67 10.66 0.00
C LEU A 127 -13.85 9.61 0.76
N LEU A 128 -12.95 8.94 0.05
CA LEU A 128 -11.97 8.03 0.63
C LEU A 128 -10.57 8.65 0.61
N ILE A 129 -9.85 8.55 1.72
CA ILE A 129 -8.43 8.80 1.77
C ILE A 129 -7.72 7.46 1.88
N VAL A 130 -6.84 7.18 0.93
CA VAL A 130 -6.08 5.93 0.84
C VAL A 130 -4.56 6.20 0.97
N PRO A 131 -3.76 5.21 1.40
CA PRO A 131 -2.32 5.38 1.53
C PRO A 131 -1.61 5.63 0.19
N SER A 132 -2.00 4.91 -0.87
CA SER A 132 -1.37 4.91 -2.19
C SER A 132 -2.39 4.72 -3.32
N GLN A 133 -1.96 4.95 -4.56
CA GLN A 133 -2.78 4.71 -5.75
C GLN A 133 -3.05 3.20 -5.93
N GLU A 134 -2.05 2.38 -5.62
CA GLU A 134 -2.11 0.92 -5.66
C GLU A 134 -3.15 0.37 -4.69
N MET A 135 -3.25 0.96 -3.49
CA MET A 135 -4.29 0.60 -2.54
C MET A 135 -5.69 0.93 -3.06
N TYR A 136 -5.87 2.11 -3.68
CA TYR A 136 -7.16 2.45 -4.28
C TYR A 136 -7.57 1.44 -5.35
N GLN A 137 -6.66 1.10 -6.26
CA GLN A 137 -6.90 0.13 -7.32
C GLN A 137 -7.24 -1.25 -6.75
N ARG A 138 -6.54 -1.67 -5.69
CA ARG A 138 -6.88 -2.90 -4.98
C ARG A 138 -8.30 -2.87 -4.45
N LEU A 139 -8.71 -1.81 -3.76
CA LEU A 139 -10.08 -1.67 -3.23
C LEU A 139 -11.13 -1.59 -4.35
N TYR A 140 -10.79 -0.97 -5.48
CA TYR A 140 -11.65 -0.94 -6.66
C TYR A 140 -11.98 -2.35 -7.17
N LEU A 141 -10.97 -3.22 -7.27
CA LEU A 141 -11.16 -4.63 -7.63
C LEU A 141 -12.00 -5.42 -6.61
N GLU A 142 -12.06 -4.96 -5.36
CA GLU A 142 -12.89 -5.55 -4.32
C GLU A 142 -14.34 -5.02 -4.32
N GLY A 143 -14.66 -4.03 -5.15
CA GLY A 143 -16.00 -3.47 -5.30
C GLY A 143 -16.18 -2.07 -4.69
N LEU A 144 -15.09 -1.33 -4.46
CA LEU A 144 -15.16 0.08 -4.08
C LEU A 144 -15.76 0.91 -5.24
N ARG A 145 -16.74 1.75 -4.91
CA ARG A 145 -17.51 2.60 -5.83
C ARG A 145 -17.34 4.09 -5.57
N VAL A 146 -16.61 4.45 -4.52
CA VAL A 146 -16.33 5.87 -4.19
C VAL A 146 -15.43 6.46 -5.26
N ASP A 147 -15.89 7.55 -5.89
CA ASP A 147 -15.22 8.25 -6.99
C ASP A 147 -14.29 9.37 -6.49
N LYS A 148 -14.63 10.01 -5.37
CA LYS A 148 -13.78 11.01 -4.72
C LYS A 148 -12.73 10.31 -3.85
N VAL A 149 -11.49 10.27 -4.34
CA VAL A 149 -10.37 9.68 -3.60
C VAL A 149 -9.19 10.64 -3.47
N LEU A 150 -8.49 10.61 -2.33
CA LEU A 150 -7.24 11.32 -2.10
C LEU A 150 -6.14 10.36 -1.64
N ILE A 151 -4.93 10.57 -2.15
CA ILE A 151 -3.75 9.77 -1.81
C ILE A 151 -2.96 10.47 -0.69
N GLN A 152 -2.69 9.75 0.41
CA GLN A 152 -1.88 10.23 1.53
C GLN A 152 -0.40 10.34 1.17
N ALA A 153 0.15 9.31 0.50
CA ALA A 153 1.50 9.19 -0.03
C ALA A 153 2.64 9.03 1.00
N MET A 154 2.56 9.65 2.18
CA MET A 154 3.59 9.51 3.22
C MET A 154 3.02 9.80 4.61
N TRP A 155 3.54 9.10 5.62
CA TRP A 155 3.29 9.43 7.02
C TRP A 155 4.10 10.65 7.43
N ASP A 156 3.49 11.53 8.21
CA ASP A 156 4.22 12.57 8.91
C ASP A 156 4.91 11.98 10.17
N HIS A 157 5.70 12.81 10.83
CA HIS A 157 6.25 12.52 12.16
C HIS A 157 6.45 13.85 12.91
N PRO A 158 5.37 14.53 13.34
CA PRO A 158 5.44 15.82 14.00
C PRO A 158 6.34 15.77 15.23
N THR A 159 7.40 16.58 15.22
CA THR A 159 8.36 16.63 16.31
C THR A 159 9.14 17.93 16.29
N GLU A 160 9.47 18.44 17.47
CA GLU A 160 10.38 19.58 17.65
C GLU A 160 11.85 19.16 17.67
N PHE A 161 12.13 17.85 17.67
CA PHE A 161 13.49 17.31 17.63
C PHE A 161 14.28 17.95 16.49
N GLN A 162 15.54 18.30 16.73
CA GLN A 162 16.47 18.76 15.70
C GLN A 162 17.72 17.89 15.75
N PRO A 163 18.07 17.18 14.65
CA PRO A 163 19.28 16.38 14.63
C PRO A 163 20.51 17.28 14.75
N GLY A 164 21.52 16.80 15.48
CA GLY A 164 22.84 17.41 15.48
C GLY A 164 23.62 17.08 14.20
N LYS A 165 24.95 16.98 14.30
CA LYS A 165 25.77 16.52 13.18
C LYS A 165 25.52 15.02 12.93
N VAL A 166 24.91 14.71 11.79
CA VAL A 166 24.71 13.33 11.31
C VAL A 166 26.01 12.86 10.63
N SER A 167 26.64 11.83 11.18
CA SER A 167 27.93 11.31 10.70
C SER A 167 27.74 10.10 9.78
N PHE A 168 28.63 9.90 8.81
CA PHE A 168 28.60 8.67 8.03
C PHE A 168 29.02 7.48 8.91
N GLN A 169 28.09 6.57 9.17
CA GLN A 169 28.34 5.32 9.87
C GLN A 169 27.93 4.17 8.96
N LYS A 170 28.82 3.20 8.73
CA LYS A 170 28.50 1.96 8.02
C LYS A 170 27.69 1.04 8.94
N LYS A 171 26.45 1.45 9.21
CA LYS A 171 25.52 0.82 10.14
C LYS A 171 24.09 1.00 9.66
N ILE A 172 23.28 -0.01 9.90
CA ILE A 172 21.84 -0.02 9.63
C ILE A 172 21.05 0.06 10.95
N HIS A 173 19.91 0.73 10.91
CA HIS A 173 18.96 0.84 12.02
C HIS A 173 17.61 0.24 11.63
N PHE A 174 17.10 -0.69 12.44
CA PHE A 174 15.81 -1.34 12.20
C PHE A 174 14.86 -1.16 13.40
N ALA A 175 13.86 -0.28 13.26
CA ALA A 175 12.87 0.00 14.31
C ALA A 175 11.64 -0.91 14.18
N GLY A 176 11.80 -2.21 14.41
CA GLY A 176 10.73 -3.19 14.23
C GLY A 176 10.90 -4.40 15.12
N ASP A 177 9.78 -5.05 15.42
CA ASP A 177 9.74 -6.21 16.29
C ASP A 177 10.34 -7.44 15.61
N ILE A 178 11.35 -8.04 16.24
CA ILE A 178 12.03 -9.24 15.73
C ILE A 178 11.10 -10.46 15.62
N ASN A 179 9.99 -10.51 16.35
CA ASN A 179 9.01 -11.59 16.22
C ASN A 179 8.19 -11.48 14.92
N LYS A 180 8.12 -10.29 14.32
CA LYS A 180 7.43 -10.06 13.04
C LYS A 180 8.37 -10.19 11.84
N PHE A 181 9.66 -9.95 12.05
CA PHE A 181 10.66 -9.79 10.98
C PHE A 181 11.80 -10.79 11.17
N ASP A 182 11.57 -12.01 10.68
CA ASP A 182 12.47 -13.14 10.91
C ASP A 182 13.84 -13.01 10.21
N PHE A 183 13.94 -12.27 9.09
CA PHE A 183 15.23 -12.00 8.43
C PHE A 183 16.32 -11.45 9.37
N ILE A 184 15.94 -10.77 10.45
CA ILE A 184 16.88 -10.26 11.46
C ILE A 184 17.61 -11.41 12.18
N LYS A 185 16.93 -12.54 12.41
CA LYS A 185 17.51 -13.74 13.02
C LYS A 185 18.52 -14.42 12.10
N HIS A 186 18.42 -14.16 10.79
CA HIS A 186 19.25 -14.73 9.74
C HIS A 186 19.97 -13.64 8.94
N TRP A 187 20.45 -12.60 9.64
CA TRP A 187 21.04 -11.41 9.02
C TRP A 187 22.18 -11.77 8.04
N PRO A 188 22.03 -11.50 6.73
CA PRO A 188 22.89 -12.11 5.71
C PRO A 188 24.14 -11.31 5.36
N ILE A 189 24.31 -10.11 5.92
CA ILE A 189 25.36 -9.16 5.51
C ILE A 189 26.28 -8.77 6.66
N SER A 190 27.51 -8.37 6.32
CA SER A 190 28.55 -7.98 7.29
C SER A 190 28.33 -6.62 7.95
N CYS A 191 27.46 -5.78 7.38
CA CYS A 191 27.10 -4.51 8.01
C CYS A 191 26.35 -4.73 9.32
N ALA A 192 26.78 -4.06 10.40
CA ALA A 192 26.10 -4.11 11.68
C ALA A 192 24.68 -3.50 11.60
N VAL A 193 23.74 -4.09 12.35
CA VAL A 193 22.36 -3.61 12.49
C VAL A 193 21.98 -3.42 13.95
N ASP A 194 21.54 -2.20 14.30
CA ASP A 194 20.92 -1.90 15.58
C ASP A 194 19.39 -2.09 15.45
N VAL A 195 18.82 -3.01 16.24
CA VAL A 195 17.40 -3.39 16.18
C VAL A 195 16.66 -2.86 17.41
N TYR A 196 15.66 -2.02 17.18
CA TYR A 196 14.83 -1.43 18.24
C TYR A 196 13.52 -2.23 18.35
N SER A 197 13.53 -3.19 19.27
CA SER A 197 12.48 -4.20 19.45
C SER A 197 12.24 -4.44 20.93
N ASN A 198 10.98 -4.68 21.32
CA ASN A 198 10.63 -5.14 22.67
C ASN A 198 11.10 -6.57 22.95
N HIS A 199 11.35 -7.35 21.90
CA HIS A 199 11.74 -8.76 21.98
C HIS A 199 13.17 -8.98 21.47
N GLY A 200 13.74 -10.13 21.82
CA GLY A 200 15.00 -10.61 21.23
C GLY A 200 16.25 -10.45 22.09
N GLN A 201 16.18 -9.82 23.27
CA GLN A 201 17.36 -9.57 24.12
C GLN A 201 18.10 -10.86 24.56
N ASN A 202 17.40 -11.99 24.63
CA ASN A 202 17.93 -13.28 25.07
C ASN A 202 18.08 -14.29 23.92
N LEU A 203 17.95 -13.86 22.67
CA LEU A 203 18.14 -14.74 21.51
C LEU A 203 19.61 -14.84 21.16
N ASP A 204 20.05 -16.02 20.73
CA ASP A 204 21.34 -16.20 20.08
C ASP A 204 21.22 -15.65 18.66
N LEU A 205 21.88 -14.52 18.40
CA LEU A 205 21.76 -13.75 17.16
C LEU A 205 23.13 -13.59 16.51
N PRO A 206 23.19 -13.39 15.17
CA PRO A 206 24.44 -13.06 14.49
C PRO A 206 25.16 -11.89 15.18
N LYS A 207 26.50 -11.93 15.22
CA LYS A 207 27.32 -10.93 15.92
C LYS A 207 27.14 -9.49 15.41
N GLU A 208 26.66 -9.34 14.17
CA GLU A 208 26.33 -8.08 13.52
C GLU A 208 25.02 -7.46 14.05
N VAL A 209 24.16 -8.24 14.69
CA VAL A 209 22.83 -7.83 15.17
C VAL A 209 22.91 -7.42 16.62
N THR A 210 22.50 -6.19 16.93
CA THR A 210 22.41 -5.69 18.31
C THR A 210 21.01 -5.23 18.66
N ILE A 211 20.36 -5.93 19.60
CA ILE A 211 19.06 -5.51 20.14
C ILE A 211 19.26 -4.32 21.11
N LYS A 212 18.57 -3.21 20.85
CA LYS A 212 18.62 -1.98 21.66
C LYS A 212 17.45 -1.83 22.63
N GLY A 213 16.48 -2.75 22.59
CA GLY A 213 15.20 -2.59 23.28
C GLY A 213 14.27 -1.61 22.56
N TRP A 214 13.05 -1.48 23.07
CA TRP A 214 12.15 -0.40 22.65
C TRP A 214 12.56 0.91 23.32
N LEU A 215 12.47 2.00 22.56
CA LEU A 215 12.78 3.34 23.04
C LEU A 215 11.58 4.26 22.80
N PRO A 216 11.31 5.19 23.73
CA PRO A 216 10.42 6.31 23.47
C PRO A 216 10.87 7.13 22.25
N ASP A 217 9.93 7.79 21.58
CA ASP A 217 10.18 8.46 20.30
C ASP A 217 11.39 9.42 20.33
N TYR A 218 11.44 10.34 21.30
CA TYR A 218 12.54 11.30 21.41
C TYR A 218 13.90 10.64 21.62
N GLU A 219 13.96 9.57 22.42
CA GLU A 219 15.19 8.81 22.64
C GLU A 219 15.61 8.05 21.38
N LEU A 220 14.65 7.46 20.66
CA LEU A 220 14.88 6.78 19.39
C LEU A 220 15.47 7.77 18.36
N LEU A 221 14.83 8.93 18.15
CA LEU A 221 15.31 9.98 17.25
C LEU A 221 16.73 10.44 17.63
N THR A 222 17.00 10.61 18.93
CA THR A 222 18.33 10.97 19.44
C THR A 222 19.38 9.91 19.10
N LYS A 223 19.06 8.61 19.18
CA LYS A 223 19.99 7.54 18.82
C LYS A 223 20.22 7.46 17.31
N LEU A 224 19.14 7.52 16.53
CA LEU A 224 19.17 7.44 15.07
C LEU A 224 19.94 8.60 14.44
N SER A 225 19.73 9.82 14.93
CA SER A 225 20.36 11.05 14.40
C SER A 225 21.90 11.10 14.47
N LYS A 226 22.53 10.11 15.13
CA LYS A 226 23.99 10.01 15.15
C LYS A 226 24.58 9.63 13.79
N GLY A 227 23.79 8.99 12.92
CA GLY A 227 24.24 8.54 11.61
C GLY A 227 23.90 7.08 11.29
N GLY A 228 24.20 6.68 10.07
CA GLY A 228 23.82 5.39 9.50
C GLY A 228 22.61 5.49 8.58
N PHE A 229 21.97 4.35 8.34
CA PHE A 229 20.80 4.24 7.45
C PHE A 229 19.62 3.59 8.17
N GLY A 230 18.42 4.14 7.98
CA GLY A 230 17.19 3.49 8.37
C GLY A 230 16.79 2.40 7.38
N LEU A 231 16.41 1.21 7.85
CA LEU A 231 15.97 0.11 6.99
C LEU A 231 14.46 -0.11 7.09
N VAL A 232 13.79 -0.03 5.94
CA VAL A 232 12.47 -0.60 5.72
C VAL A 232 12.68 -1.91 4.97
N TRP A 233 12.24 -3.05 5.51
CA TRP A 233 12.47 -4.35 4.86
C TRP A 233 11.54 -5.43 5.40
N THR A 234 11.33 -6.47 4.58
CA THR A 234 10.68 -7.74 4.94
C THR A 234 11.06 -8.82 3.93
N ASP A 235 11.21 -10.04 4.41
CA ASP A 235 11.39 -11.29 3.67
C ASP A 235 10.08 -12.08 3.47
N LEU A 236 8.96 -11.55 3.98
CA LEU A 236 7.67 -12.21 3.93
C LEU A 236 6.88 -11.73 2.70
N ASP A 237 6.59 -12.64 1.76
CA ASP A 237 5.93 -12.34 0.48
C ASP A 237 4.62 -11.55 0.66
N TYR A 238 3.75 -11.98 1.58
CA TYR A 238 2.47 -11.31 1.81
C TYR A 238 2.64 -9.87 2.36
N ILE A 239 3.73 -9.60 3.10
CA ILE A 239 4.04 -8.23 3.55
C ILE A 239 4.64 -7.42 2.40
N GLN A 240 5.44 -8.02 1.53
CA GLN A 240 5.92 -7.34 0.32
C GLN A 240 4.75 -6.93 -0.59
N ASP A 241 3.75 -7.79 -0.74
CA ASP A 241 2.52 -7.44 -1.46
C ASP A 241 1.78 -6.30 -0.77
N TYR A 242 1.67 -6.33 0.56
CA TYR A 242 1.11 -5.20 1.30
C TYR A 242 1.94 -3.92 1.19
N PHE A 243 3.27 -3.99 1.11
CA PHE A 243 4.16 -2.83 0.96
C PHE A 243 3.94 -2.09 -0.36
N GLN A 244 3.49 -2.78 -1.41
CA GLN A 244 3.12 -2.15 -2.68
C GLN A 244 1.91 -1.22 -2.54
N MET A 245 1.11 -1.41 -1.49
CA MET A 245 -0.13 -0.68 -1.29
C MET A 245 -0.10 0.22 -0.05
N CYS A 246 0.60 -0.15 1.01
CA CYS A 246 0.64 0.63 2.25
C CYS A 246 1.83 1.61 2.30
N ILE A 247 1.77 2.52 3.26
CA ILE A 247 2.88 3.39 3.64
C ILE A 247 3.29 3.07 5.07
N THR A 248 4.59 3.20 5.39
CA THR A 248 5.14 2.76 6.68
C THR A 248 5.54 3.93 7.58
N HIS A 249 5.18 3.86 8.86
CA HIS A 249 5.59 4.86 9.87
C HIS A 249 7.10 4.88 10.11
N LYS A 250 7.78 3.73 9.95
CA LYS A 250 9.23 3.63 10.20
C LYS A 250 10.01 4.58 9.30
N LEU A 251 9.55 4.72 8.06
CA LEU A 251 10.15 5.61 7.08
C LEU A 251 10.13 7.06 7.55
N SER A 252 8.98 7.55 8.04
CA SER A 252 8.87 8.92 8.54
C SER A 252 9.70 9.14 9.80
N THR A 253 9.81 8.14 10.68
CA THR A 253 10.71 8.19 11.85
C THR A 253 12.17 8.36 11.47
N TYR A 254 12.69 7.60 10.48
CA TYR A 254 14.08 7.72 10.05
C TYR A 254 14.39 9.08 9.43
N LEU A 255 13.50 9.56 8.55
CA LEU A 255 13.66 10.87 7.91
C LEU A 255 13.51 12.01 8.94
N ALA A 256 12.62 11.85 9.93
CA ALA A 256 12.52 12.77 11.07
C ALA A 256 13.75 12.74 11.98
N ALA A 257 14.49 11.62 12.05
CA ALA A 257 15.78 11.56 12.73
C ALA A 257 16.92 12.19 11.92
N GLY A 258 16.69 12.51 10.64
CA GLY A 258 17.67 13.14 9.76
C GLY A 258 18.62 12.17 9.06
N ILE A 259 18.30 10.87 9.01
CA ILE A 259 19.14 9.86 8.34
C ILE A 259 18.51 9.37 7.03
N PRO A 260 19.33 9.02 6.01
CA PRO A 260 18.85 8.41 4.79
C PRO A 260 18.38 6.96 5.01
N VAL A 261 17.68 6.40 4.03
CA VAL A 261 17.02 5.08 4.15
C VAL A 261 17.40 4.09 3.06
N PHE A 262 17.31 2.80 3.40
CA PHE A 262 17.17 1.71 2.43
C PHE A 262 15.71 1.23 2.43
N VAL A 263 15.11 1.15 1.25
CA VAL A 263 13.72 0.71 1.05
C VAL A 263 13.66 -0.38 -0.02
N PRO A 264 12.69 -1.31 0.05
CA PRO A 264 12.54 -2.34 -0.98
C PRO A 264 11.92 -1.73 -2.24
N GLU A 265 12.18 -2.37 -3.38
CA GLU A 265 11.54 -2.05 -4.66
C GLU A 265 10.02 -2.23 -4.63
N SER A 266 9.49 -3.00 -3.69
CA SER A 266 8.04 -3.16 -3.49
C SER A 266 7.38 -2.02 -2.73
N LEU A 267 8.11 -1.04 -2.16
CA LEU A 267 7.48 0.02 -1.34
C LEU A 267 6.69 1.01 -2.21
N SER A 268 5.41 1.21 -1.89
CA SER A 268 4.47 2.07 -2.65
C SER A 268 4.99 3.48 -2.95
N ASN A 269 5.68 4.09 -1.99
CA ASN A 269 6.19 5.46 -2.10
C ASN A 269 7.70 5.54 -2.37
N LYS A 270 8.31 4.48 -2.92
CA LYS A 270 9.75 4.44 -3.30
C LYS A 270 10.18 5.59 -4.21
N LYS A 271 9.28 6.09 -5.07
CA LYS A 271 9.57 7.20 -5.98
C LYS A 271 9.84 8.52 -5.24
N ILE A 272 9.15 8.75 -4.12
CA ILE A 272 9.43 9.91 -3.24
C ILE A 272 10.87 9.84 -2.72
N ILE A 273 11.36 8.64 -2.38
CA ILE A 273 12.72 8.42 -1.90
C ILE A 273 13.75 8.73 -2.99
N LYS A 274 13.55 8.19 -4.20
CA LYS A 274 14.43 8.41 -5.34
C LYS A 274 14.46 9.86 -5.79
N ASP A 275 13.29 10.46 -6.04
CA ASP A 275 13.17 11.78 -6.66
C ASP A 275 13.66 12.91 -5.74
N ASN A 276 13.61 12.70 -4.41
CA ASN A 276 14.12 13.64 -3.42
C ASN A 276 15.50 13.26 -2.86
N GLY A 277 16.14 12.20 -3.37
CA GLY A 277 17.46 11.76 -2.92
C GLY A 277 17.53 11.43 -1.42
N LEU A 278 16.52 10.75 -0.88
CA LEU A 278 16.36 10.45 0.56
C LEU A 278 17.01 9.12 0.97
N GLY A 279 17.57 8.38 0.02
CA GLY A 279 18.09 7.05 0.25
C GLY A 279 18.15 6.22 -1.03
N PHE A 280 18.15 4.90 -0.87
CA PHE A 280 18.29 3.95 -1.96
C PHE A 280 17.15 2.95 -1.99
N ILE A 281 16.68 2.65 -3.20
CA ILE A 281 15.79 1.53 -3.48
C ILE A 281 16.68 0.32 -3.75
N VAL A 282 16.46 -0.79 -3.04
CA VAL A 282 17.28 -2.01 -3.16
C VAL A 282 16.41 -3.25 -3.35
N LYS A 283 16.89 -4.19 -4.16
CA LYS A 283 16.26 -5.49 -4.43
C LYS A 283 16.66 -6.55 -3.40
N SER A 284 17.79 -6.37 -2.71
CA SER A 284 18.25 -7.27 -1.66
C SER A 284 19.12 -6.58 -0.60
N LEU A 285 19.33 -7.24 0.55
CA LEU A 285 20.21 -6.72 1.60
C LEU A 285 21.68 -6.72 1.16
N GLU A 286 22.09 -7.64 0.29
CA GLU A 286 23.43 -7.70 -0.29
C GLU A 286 23.70 -6.48 -1.17
N GLN A 287 22.70 -6.01 -1.92
CA GLN A 287 22.80 -4.76 -2.66
C GLN A 287 22.96 -3.56 -1.71
N ALA A 288 22.21 -3.51 -0.61
CA ALA A 288 22.38 -2.47 0.41
C ALA A 288 23.79 -2.49 1.02
N ASN A 289 24.33 -3.68 1.29
CA ASN A 289 25.71 -3.85 1.78
C ASN A 289 26.74 -3.35 0.75
N ALA A 290 26.60 -3.72 -0.53
CA ALA A 290 27.49 -3.27 -1.59
C ALA A 290 27.46 -1.74 -1.76
N ILE A 291 26.30 -1.10 -1.63
CA ILE A 291 26.19 0.36 -1.63
C ILE A 291 26.96 0.94 -0.44
N LEU A 292 26.74 0.44 0.79
CA LEU A 292 27.42 0.92 1.99
C LEU A 292 28.95 0.77 1.95
N GLU A 293 29.44 -0.28 1.29
CA GLU A 293 30.88 -0.53 1.14
C GLU A 293 31.54 0.53 0.26
N ASN A 294 30.86 0.93 -0.82
CA ASN A 294 31.39 1.83 -1.86
C ASN A 294 30.99 3.30 -1.68
N LEU A 295 30.02 3.61 -0.81
CA LEU A 295 29.57 4.98 -0.57
C LEU A 295 30.67 5.82 0.09
N SER A 296 30.95 7.01 -0.47
CA SER A 296 31.87 7.96 0.14
C SER A 296 31.19 8.78 1.25
N GLU A 297 31.98 9.36 2.15
CA GLU A 297 31.44 10.28 3.17
C GLU A 297 30.81 11.53 2.53
N THR A 298 31.30 11.97 1.36
CA THR A 298 30.73 13.11 0.64
C THR A 298 29.35 12.77 0.10
N ASP A 299 29.20 11.63 -0.56
CA ASP A 299 27.89 11.17 -1.08
C ASP A 299 26.88 10.96 0.06
N TYR A 300 27.33 10.43 1.20
CA TYR A 300 26.49 10.30 2.39
C TYR A 300 26.00 11.67 2.90
N GLN A 301 26.87 12.67 2.95
CA GLN A 301 26.48 14.01 3.38
C GLN A 301 25.52 14.69 2.40
N ASP A 302 25.61 14.41 1.10
CA ASP A 302 24.63 14.87 0.13
C ASP A 302 23.24 14.26 0.39
N LEU A 303 23.16 12.97 0.72
CA LEU A 303 21.91 12.34 1.15
C LEU A 303 21.36 12.99 2.44
N VAL A 304 22.20 13.22 3.45
CA VAL A 304 21.80 13.90 4.70
C VAL A 304 21.27 15.30 4.42
N ASN A 305 21.91 16.06 3.52
CA ASN A 305 21.46 17.40 3.12
C ASN A 305 20.10 17.36 2.43
N ASN A 306 19.84 16.35 1.60
CA ASN A 306 18.54 16.15 0.96
C ASN A 306 17.46 15.78 1.99
N VAL A 307 17.77 14.85 2.91
CA VAL A 307 16.88 14.50 4.02
C VAL A 307 16.57 15.74 4.86
N ALA A 308 17.56 16.57 5.20
CA ALA A 308 17.36 17.80 5.97
C ALA A 308 16.38 18.78 5.30
N LYS A 309 16.46 18.95 3.97
CA LYS A 309 15.52 19.78 3.20
C LYS A 309 14.10 19.20 3.22
N PHE A 310 13.97 17.90 3.00
CA PHE A 310 12.68 17.22 2.92
C PHE A 310 11.99 17.07 4.28
N ARG A 311 12.78 16.87 5.34
CA ARG A 311 12.34 16.63 6.72
C ARG A 311 11.29 17.63 7.22
N HIS A 312 11.38 18.89 6.79
CA HIS A 312 10.41 19.92 7.19
C HIS A 312 8.96 19.55 6.82
N LEU A 313 8.75 18.86 5.69
CA LEU A 313 7.42 18.38 5.30
C LEU A 313 6.87 17.39 6.33
N ILE A 314 7.70 16.45 6.75
CA ILE A 314 7.34 15.37 7.68
C ILE A 314 7.15 15.90 9.11
N THR A 315 8.09 16.70 9.62
CA THR A 315 8.10 17.09 11.04
C THR A 315 7.13 18.21 11.37
N GLN A 316 6.60 18.91 10.37
CA GLN A 316 5.53 19.89 10.55
C GLN A 316 4.15 19.32 10.20
N GLY A 317 4.05 18.09 9.69
CA GLY A 317 2.77 17.46 9.40
C GLY A 317 2.14 17.84 8.06
N TYR A 318 2.94 18.27 7.07
CA TYR A 318 2.40 18.86 5.84
C TYR A 318 1.69 17.85 4.94
N PHE A 319 2.01 16.55 5.00
CA PHE A 319 1.28 15.55 4.21
C PHE A 319 -0.17 15.45 4.69
N THR A 320 -0.38 15.36 5.99
CA THR A 320 -1.69 15.32 6.64
C THR A 320 -2.41 16.67 6.50
N GLN A 321 -1.72 17.80 6.65
CA GLN A 321 -2.33 19.12 6.47
C GLN A 321 -2.86 19.31 5.04
N ARG A 322 -2.05 18.96 4.04
CA ARG A 322 -2.44 18.98 2.62
C ARG A 322 -3.69 18.13 2.40
N LEU A 323 -3.68 16.92 2.95
CA LEU A 323 -4.74 15.93 2.77
C LEU A 323 -6.08 16.38 3.39
N LEU A 324 -6.07 16.84 4.64
CA LEU A 324 -7.26 17.33 5.32
C LEU A 324 -7.80 18.61 4.69
N THR A 325 -6.91 19.47 4.21
CA THR A 325 -7.29 20.68 3.46
C THR A 325 -7.94 20.33 2.12
N ALA A 326 -7.31 19.45 1.33
CA ALA A 326 -7.84 18.98 0.05
C ALA A 326 -9.20 18.28 0.20
N THR A 327 -9.39 17.54 1.30
CA THR A 327 -10.67 16.90 1.64
C THR A 327 -11.81 17.92 1.68
N ILE A 328 -11.60 19.07 2.33
CA ILE A 328 -12.60 20.13 2.42
C ILE A 328 -12.92 20.66 1.01
N PHE A 329 -11.89 20.96 0.21
CA PHE A 329 -12.09 21.44 -1.16
C PHE A 329 -12.87 20.43 -2.01
N LYS A 330 -12.53 19.14 -1.94
CA LYS A 330 -13.15 18.09 -2.77
C LYS A 330 -14.59 17.75 -2.38
N ILE A 331 -14.97 18.01 -1.12
CA ILE A 331 -16.36 17.89 -0.67
C ILE A 331 -17.20 19.11 -1.11
N PHE A 332 -16.70 20.33 -0.93
CA PHE A 332 -17.52 21.54 -1.05
C PHE A 332 -17.36 22.32 -2.36
N SER A 333 -16.45 21.92 -3.25
CA SER A 333 -16.29 22.54 -4.56
C SER A 333 -16.82 21.68 -5.70
N GLN A 334 -17.22 22.34 -6.78
CA GLN A 334 -17.46 21.72 -8.08
C GLN A 334 -16.39 22.21 -9.06
N GLY A 335 -15.77 21.30 -9.83
CA GLY A 335 -14.83 21.67 -10.89
C GLY A 335 -13.41 22.06 -10.46
N LEU A 336 -13.01 21.87 -9.19
CA LEU A 336 -11.61 22.06 -8.76
C LEU A 336 -10.67 20.91 -9.13
N SER A 337 -11.18 19.79 -9.63
CA SER A 337 -10.36 18.65 -10.10
C SER A 337 -9.31 19.07 -11.14
N ASN A 338 -9.60 20.12 -11.92
CA ASN A 338 -8.67 20.66 -12.92
C ASN A 338 -7.49 21.45 -12.31
N PHE A 339 -7.59 21.88 -11.05
CA PHE A 339 -6.52 22.59 -10.31
C PHE A 339 -5.62 21.64 -9.50
N GLU A 340 -6.13 20.47 -9.11
CA GLU A 340 -5.38 19.48 -8.31
C GLU A 340 -4.28 18.74 -9.11
N GLY A 341 -4.20 18.97 -10.43
CA GLY A 341 -3.27 18.27 -11.31
C GLY A 341 -3.57 16.77 -11.39
N ASP A 342 -2.59 16.02 -11.91
CA ASP A 342 -2.63 14.56 -12.09
C ASP A 342 -2.49 13.79 -10.76
N LEU A 343 -3.32 14.16 -9.78
CA LEU A 343 -3.67 13.35 -8.60
C LEU A 343 -4.78 12.34 -8.94
N GLY A 344 -5.18 12.28 -10.21
CA GLY A 344 -6.02 11.23 -10.79
C GLY A 344 -5.26 9.92 -10.96
N HIS A 345 -6.02 8.85 -11.25
CA HIS A 345 -5.51 7.50 -11.39
C HIS A 345 -4.35 7.42 -12.38
N ARG A 346 -3.13 7.38 -11.86
CA ARG A 346 -1.98 6.92 -12.64
C ARG A 346 -2.04 5.39 -12.73
N PRO A 347 -1.81 4.81 -13.91
CA PRO A 347 -1.57 3.37 -14.02
C PRO A 347 -0.42 2.97 -13.08
N LEU A 348 -0.50 1.77 -12.51
CA LEU A 348 0.58 1.22 -11.69
C LEU A 348 1.92 1.38 -12.40
N MET A 349 2.92 1.92 -11.70
CA MET A 349 4.30 1.86 -12.17
C MET A 349 4.79 0.42 -11.94
N ARG A 350 4.48 -0.45 -12.89
CA ARG A 350 4.91 -1.86 -12.90
C ARG A 350 6.27 -1.94 -13.59
N GLU A 351 7.30 -2.28 -12.82
CA GLU A 351 8.68 -2.35 -13.32
C GLU A 351 8.99 -3.71 -13.97
N ASP A 352 8.29 -4.76 -13.57
CA ASP A 352 8.40 -6.09 -14.17
C ASP A 352 7.57 -6.21 -15.45
N CYS A 353 7.91 -7.18 -16.31
CA CYS A 353 7.20 -7.49 -17.56
C CYS A 353 6.24 -8.66 -17.33
N ASN A 354 5.18 -8.42 -16.56
CA ASN A 354 4.24 -9.46 -16.13
C ASN A 354 3.02 -9.52 -17.06
N ILE A 355 2.67 -10.74 -17.47
CA ILE A 355 1.49 -11.07 -18.29
C ILE A 355 0.54 -11.92 -17.44
N PHE A 356 -0.72 -11.52 -17.35
CA PHE A 356 -1.74 -12.28 -16.64
C PHE A 356 -2.74 -12.94 -17.59
N ILE A 357 -3.07 -14.20 -17.29
CA ILE A 357 -4.16 -14.96 -17.91
C ILE A 357 -5.02 -15.54 -16.79
N LEU A 358 -6.34 -15.30 -16.85
CA LEU A 358 -7.32 -15.96 -15.99
C LEU A 358 -8.18 -16.88 -16.86
N THR A 359 -8.16 -18.17 -16.58
CA THR A 359 -8.90 -19.17 -17.37
C THR A 359 -9.80 -20.04 -16.50
N ALA A 360 -10.96 -20.41 -17.04
CA ALA A 360 -11.79 -21.51 -16.55
C ALA A 360 -11.69 -22.76 -17.42
N GLN A 361 -10.86 -22.73 -18.47
CA GLN A 361 -10.74 -23.78 -19.48
C GLN A 361 -9.31 -24.28 -19.59
N ASP A 362 -9.21 -25.50 -20.12
CA ASP A 362 -7.94 -26.19 -20.39
C ASP A 362 -7.15 -25.53 -21.53
N TYR A 363 -7.84 -25.07 -22.58
CA TYR A 363 -7.20 -24.61 -23.81
C TYR A 363 -6.97 -23.08 -23.81
N LEU A 364 -5.72 -22.69 -24.05
CA LEU A 364 -5.27 -21.31 -24.27
C LEU A 364 -4.69 -21.21 -25.68
N LEU A 365 -5.24 -20.31 -26.51
CA LEU A 365 -4.84 -20.21 -27.91
C LEU A 365 -3.38 -19.76 -28.06
N HIS A 366 -2.56 -20.53 -28.78
CA HIS A 366 -1.14 -20.25 -29.08
C HIS A 366 -0.22 -20.03 -27.86
N ILE A 367 -0.58 -20.57 -26.69
CA ILE A 367 0.14 -20.26 -25.44
C ILE A 367 1.60 -20.71 -25.46
N ASP A 368 1.91 -21.90 -25.98
CA ASP A 368 3.29 -22.40 -26.08
C ASP A 368 4.17 -21.51 -26.97
N GLU A 369 3.63 -21.05 -28.12
CA GLU A 369 4.32 -20.15 -29.04
C GLU A 369 4.51 -18.76 -28.46
N ILE A 370 3.50 -18.22 -27.79
CA ILE A 370 3.54 -16.89 -27.16
C ILE A 370 4.58 -16.87 -26.02
N ILE A 371 4.59 -17.89 -25.15
CA ILE A 371 5.57 -18.00 -24.05
C ILE A 371 6.99 -18.05 -24.61
N GLN A 372 7.24 -18.88 -25.63
CA GLN A 372 8.56 -18.99 -26.26
C GLN A 372 8.97 -17.72 -26.99
N GLY A 373 8.01 -17.00 -27.57
CA GLY A 373 8.22 -15.73 -28.25
C GLY A 373 8.56 -14.57 -27.31
N LEU A 374 8.21 -14.68 -26.02
CA LEU A 374 8.33 -13.63 -24.99
C LEU A 374 9.15 -14.11 -23.77
N PRO A 375 10.42 -14.51 -23.94
CA PRO A 375 11.22 -15.09 -22.85
C PRO A 375 11.56 -14.10 -21.72
N ASN A 376 11.46 -12.79 -21.98
CA ASN A 376 11.69 -11.73 -20.98
C ASN A 376 10.43 -11.39 -20.16
N PHE A 377 9.28 -11.99 -20.49
CA PHE A 377 8.02 -11.76 -19.79
C PHE A 377 7.72 -12.92 -18.86
N HIS A 378 7.18 -12.60 -17.69
CA HIS A 378 6.71 -13.58 -16.71
C HIS A 378 5.21 -13.80 -16.89
N PHE A 379 4.82 -15.04 -17.16
CA PHE A 379 3.43 -15.44 -17.37
C PHE A 379 2.84 -15.94 -16.07
N HIS A 380 1.82 -15.26 -15.58
CA HIS A 380 1.01 -15.68 -14.44
C HIS A 380 -0.32 -16.21 -14.97
N ILE A 381 -0.52 -17.52 -14.89
CA ILE A 381 -1.73 -18.19 -15.37
C ILE A 381 -2.50 -18.70 -14.17
N ALA A 382 -3.73 -18.22 -13.98
CA ALA A 382 -4.57 -18.58 -12.84
C ALA A 382 -5.87 -19.25 -13.31
N ALA A 383 -6.39 -20.14 -12.46
CA ALA A 383 -7.72 -20.72 -12.61
C ALA A 383 -8.41 -20.79 -11.25
N GLN A 384 -9.72 -20.50 -11.19
CA GLN A 384 -10.51 -20.65 -9.96
C GLN A 384 -10.73 -22.13 -9.56
N THR A 385 -10.51 -23.05 -10.51
CA THR A 385 -10.58 -24.50 -10.31
C THR A 385 -9.18 -25.11 -10.27
N GLN A 386 -9.10 -26.41 -9.99
CA GLN A 386 -7.90 -27.17 -10.29
C GLN A 386 -7.57 -27.07 -11.79
N MET A 387 -6.28 -27.13 -12.10
CA MET A 387 -5.78 -27.14 -13.47
C MET A 387 -5.66 -28.57 -13.99
N SER A 388 -5.82 -28.73 -15.30
CA SER A 388 -5.55 -29.97 -16.02
C SER A 388 -4.05 -30.29 -16.09
N ASP A 389 -3.70 -31.54 -16.40
CA ASP A 389 -2.31 -31.91 -16.68
C ASP A 389 -1.71 -31.12 -17.86
N HIS A 390 -2.55 -30.70 -18.81
CA HIS A 390 -2.12 -29.91 -19.96
C HIS A 390 -1.68 -28.50 -19.56
N LEU A 391 -2.47 -27.78 -18.75
CA LEU A 391 -2.07 -26.49 -18.20
C LEU A 391 -0.87 -26.63 -17.25
N LEU A 392 -0.87 -27.65 -16.38
CA LEU A 392 0.24 -27.90 -15.45
C LEU A 392 1.57 -28.16 -16.18
N ASN A 393 1.52 -28.76 -17.37
CA ASN A 393 2.71 -28.98 -18.19
C ASN A 393 3.33 -27.67 -18.72
N LEU A 394 2.68 -26.51 -18.60
CA LEU A 394 3.30 -25.22 -18.92
C LEU A 394 4.40 -24.81 -17.92
N GLU A 395 4.47 -25.41 -16.73
CA GLU A 395 5.58 -25.23 -15.78
C GLU A 395 6.94 -25.66 -16.35
N LYS A 396 6.96 -26.39 -17.47
CA LYS A 396 8.18 -26.68 -18.23
C LYS A 396 8.92 -25.42 -18.68
N TYR A 397 8.22 -24.28 -18.79
CA TYR A 397 8.81 -23.00 -19.15
C TYR A 397 9.25 -22.23 -17.90
N PRO A 398 10.51 -21.76 -17.82
CA PRO A 398 11.05 -21.13 -16.61
C PRO A 398 10.42 -19.76 -16.30
N ASN A 399 9.74 -19.15 -17.26
CA ASN A 399 9.06 -17.87 -17.14
C ASN A 399 7.54 -18.02 -16.95
N VAL A 400 7.04 -19.20 -16.58
CA VAL A 400 5.61 -19.46 -16.30
C VAL A 400 5.41 -19.79 -14.82
N TYR A 401 4.37 -19.19 -14.24
CA TYR A 401 3.90 -19.43 -12.89
C TYR A 401 2.41 -19.76 -12.93
N LEU A 402 2.06 -20.93 -12.39
CA LEU A 402 0.69 -21.43 -12.38
C LEU A 402 0.04 -21.27 -11.02
N TYR A 403 -1.24 -20.92 -11.02
CA TYR A 403 -2.04 -20.68 -9.82
C TYR A 403 -3.36 -21.49 -9.89
N PRO A 404 -3.33 -22.81 -9.63
CA PRO A 404 -4.53 -23.62 -9.55
C PRO A 404 -5.34 -23.27 -8.29
N ALA A 405 -6.67 -23.29 -8.41
CA ALA A 405 -7.61 -22.93 -7.35
C ALA A 405 -7.34 -21.53 -6.75
N ALA A 406 -6.98 -20.57 -7.61
CA ALA A 406 -6.72 -19.20 -7.23
C ALA A 406 -7.98 -18.52 -6.69
N GLY A 407 -7.93 -18.09 -5.43
CA GLY A 407 -8.97 -17.29 -4.81
C GLY A 407 -9.00 -15.85 -5.34
N LYS A 408 -10.08 -15.13 -5.05
CA LYS A 408 -10.28 -13.74 -5.49
C LYS A 408 -9.13 -12.81 -5.09
N ASP A 409 -8.61 -12.94 -3.88
CA ASP A 409 -7.45 -12.16 -3.39
C ASP A 409 -6.21 -12.33 -4.26
N GLN A 410 -5.91 -13.57 -4.65
CA GLN A 410 -4.77 -13.90 -5.49
C GLN A 410 -4.97 -13.36 -6.92
N ILE A 411 -6.16 -13.51 -7.50
CA ILE A 411 -6.50 -12.95 -8.83
C ILE A 411 -6.32 -11.43 -8.85
N ASN A 412 -6.83 -10.73 -7.84
CA ASN A 412 -6.70 -9.27 -7.74
C ASN A 412 -5.23 -8.85 -7.58
N THR A 413 -4.45 -9.59 -6.80
CA THR A 413 -3.01 -9.34 -6.63
C THR A 413 -2.25 -9.53 -7.94
N LEU A 414 -2.55 -10.59 -8.70
CA LEU A 414 -1.94 -10.86 -10.00
C LEU A 414 -2.28 -9.78 -11.03
N LEU A 415 -3.53 -9.29 -11.07
CA LEU A 415 -3.92 -8.15 -11.92
C LEU A 415 -3.12 -6.88 -11.61
N LEU A 416 -2.94 -6.56 -10.32
CA LEU A 416 -2.20 -5.37 -9.92
C LEU A 416 -0.72 -5.49 -10.27
N LYS A 417 -0.13 -6.69 -10.20
CA LYS A 417 1.26 -6.93 -10.59
C LYS A 417 1.50 -6.95 -12.10
N SER A 418 0.46 -7.10 -12.93
CA SER A 418 0.60 -7.39 -14.36
C SER A 418 0.41 -6.20 -15.27
N ASN A 419 1.27 -6.07 -16.30
CA ASN A 419 1.25 -4.97 -17.27
C ASN A 419 0.27 -5.26 -18.41
N ILE A 420 0.15 -6.55 -18.73
CA ILE A 420 -0.60 -7.05 -19.87
C ILE A 420 -1.61 -8.09 -19.36
N TYR A 421 -2.82 -8.04 -19.92
CA TYR A 421 -3.79 -9.13 -19.80
C TYR A 421 -3.97 -9.79 -21.16
N LEU A 422 -3.80 -11.10 -21.21
CA LEU A 422 -4.03 -11.89 -22.43
C LEU A 422 -5.39 -12.59 -22.33
N ASP A 423 -6.33 -12.11 -23.11
CA ASP A 423 -7.68 -12.66 -23.23
C ASP A 423 -7.71 -13.71 -24.35
N ILE A 424 -7.09 -14.87 -24.09
CA ILE A 424 -6.86 -15.93 -25.08
C ILE A 424 -7.46 -17.29 -24.67
N ASN A 425 -8.20 -17.31 -23.57
CA ASN A 425 -8.94 -18.49 -23.14
C ASN A 425 -10.24 -18.62 -23.96
N TYR A 426 -10.58 -19.85 -24.31
CA TYR A 426 -11.88 -20.14 -24.92
C TYR A 426 -13.00 -20.09 -23.85
N GLY A 427 -14.23 -19.76 -24.23
CA GLY A 427 -15.41 -19.94 -23.38
C GLY A 427 -15.99 -18.65 -22.80
N VAL A 428 -16.44 -18.73 -21.54
CA VAL A 428 -17.12 -17.62 -20.85
C VAL A 428 -16.10 -16.85 -20.01
N GLU A 429 -16.21 -15.52 -20.03
CA GLU A 429 -15.42 -14.64 -19.18
C GLU A 429 -15.65 -14.95 -17.71
N VAL A 430 -14.58 -14.91 -16.93
CA VAL A 430 -14.61 -15.09 -15.48
C VAL A 430 -14.40 -13.73 -14.83
N GLU A 431 -15.19 -13.39 -13.81
CA GLU A 431 -14.93 -12.24 -12.92
C GLU A 431 -14.92 -10.85 -13.58
N ASP A 432 -15.55 -10.64 -14.75
CA ASP A 432 -15.47 -9.38 -15.53
C ASP A 432 -14.01 -8.91 -15.69
N ILE A 433 -13.09 -9.88 -15.81
CA ILE A 433 -11.65 -9.68 -15.69
C ILE A 433 -11.09 -8.78 -16.79
N VAL A 434 -11.68 -8.80 -17.98
CA VAL A 434 -11.26 -7.97 -19.11
C VAL A 434 -11.56 -6.51 -18.80
N THR A 435 -12.74 -6.23 -18.25
CA THR A 435 -13.13 -4.90 -17.79
C THR A 435 -12.23 -4.41 -16.66
N LYS A 436 -11.95 -5.28 -15.67
CA LYS A 436 -11.03 -4.96 -14.56
C LYS A 436 -9.62 -4.63 -15.07
N ALA A 437 -9.09 -5.42 -16.01
CA ALA A 437 -7.78 -5.19 -16.60
C ALA A 437 -7.72 -3.84 -17.34
N ASN A 438 -8.72 -3.54 -18.17
CA ASN A 438 -8.79 -2.28 -18.90
C ASN A 438 -8.88 -1.06 -17.96
N ASN A 439 -9.72 -1.13 -16.92
CA ASN A 439 -9.87 -0.04 -15.95
C ASN A 439 -8.61 0.21 -15.10
N LEU A 440 -7.77 -0.81 -14.92
CA LEU A 440 -6.45 -0.69 -14.30
C LEU A 440 -5.35 -0.20 -15.25
N GLY A 441 -5.70 0.06 -16.53
CA GLY A 441 -4.77 0.50 -17.55
C GLY A 441 -3.79 -0.57 -18.02
N LEU A 442 -4.14 -1.86 -17.93
CA LEU A 442 -3.34 -2.92 -18.57
C LEU A 442 -3.51 -2.83 -20.10
N ALA A 443 -2.45 -3.16 -20.84
CA ALA A 443 -2.61 -3.46 -22.26
C ALA A 443 -3.32 -4.82 -22.38
N VAL A 444 -4.54 -4.80 -22.89
CA VAL A 444 -5.32 -6.03 -23.11
C VAL A 444 -5.18 -6.46 -24.56
N TYR A 445 -4.77 -7.70 -24.80
CA TYR A 445 -4.69 -8.30 -26.15
C TYR A 445 -5.53 -9.56 -26.23
N SER A 446 -6.07 -9.82 -27.42
CA SER A 446 -6.91 -10.99 -27.69
C SER A 446 -6.82 -11.42 -29.16
N PHE A 447 -7.51 -12.52 -29.50
CA PHE A 447 -7.71 -12.95 -30.87
C PHE A 447 -9.19 -12.84 -31.28
N GLU A 448 -9.44 -12.71 -32.58
CA GLU A 448 -10.79 -12.75 -33.15
C GLU A 448 -11.50 -14.05 -32.74
N GLY A 449 -12.71 -13.94 -32.22
CA GLY A 449 -13.48 -15.09 -31.70
C GLY A 449 -13.08 -15.56 -30.29
N TYR A 450 -12.06 -14.96 -29.68
CA TYR A 450 -11.65 -15.20 -28.28
C TYR A 450 -11.84 -13.97 -27.38
N CYS A 451 -11.93 -12.78 -27.96
CA CYS A 451 -12.14 -11.55 -27.21
C CYS A 451 -13.52 -11.51 -26.55
N HIS A 452 -13.57 -11.50 -25.21
CA HIS A 452 -14.83 -11.51 -24.47
C HIS A 452 -15.52 -10.14 -24.45
N GLN A 453 -14.76 -9.04 -24.51
CA GLN A 453 -15.29 -7.66 -24.42
C GLN A 453 -14.82 -6.79 -25.60
N VAL A 454 -15.22 -7.14 -26.82
CA VAL A 454 -14.81 -6.44 -28.05
C VAL A 454 -15.07 -4.93 -28.00
N ASP A 455 -16.14 -4.49 -27.33
CA ASP A 455 -16.56 -3.09 -27.29
C ASP A 455 -15.65 -2.17 -26.45
N ILE A 456 -14.83 -2.73 -25.55
CA ILE A 456 -13.97 -1.94 -24.65
C ILE A 456 -12.48 -2.03 -25.01
N LEU A 457 -12.09 -2.93 -25.91
CA LEU A 457 -10.71 -3.09 -26.36
C LEU A 457 -10.41 -2.18 -27.56
N ASP A 458 -9.16 -1.71 -27.64
CA ASP A 458 -8.65 -1.12 -28.88
C ASP A 458 -8.65 -2.18 -29.98
N PRO A 459 -9.31 -1.94 -31.14
CA PRO A 459 -9.32 -2.90 -32.24
C PRO A 459 -7.92 -3.31 -32.73
N ASN A 460 -6.89 -2.45 -32.54
CA ASN A 460 -5.51 -2.78 -32.89
C ASN A 460 -4.87 -3.84 -31.97
N ASN A 461 -5.54 -4.19 -30.86
CA ASN A 461 -5.09 -5.21 -29.93
C ASN A 461 -5.83 -6.55 -30.10
N ILE A 462 -6.70 -6.66 -31.10
CA ILE A 462 -7.41 -7.89 -31.46
C ILE A 462 -6.81 -8.43 -32.76
N PHE A 463 -6.19 -9.60 -32.69
CA PHE A 463 -5.46 -10.20 -33.80
C PHE A 463 -6.25 -11.32 -34.47
N VAL A 464 -6.04 -11.52 -35.76
CA VAL A 464 -6.54 -12.70 -36.47
C VAL A 464 -5.88 -13.96 -35.86
N GLN A 465 -6.64 -15.04 -35.66
CA GLN A 465 -6.20 -16.22 -34.88
C GLN A 465 -4.86 -16.78 -35.36
N GLU A 466 -4.64 -16.90 -36.68
CA GLU A 466 -3.41 -17.47 -37.22
C GLU A 466 -2.17 -16.58 -37.04
N ASN A 467 -2.34 -15.32 -36.63
CA ASN A 467 -1.30 -14.31 -36.61
C ASN A 467 -0.80 -13.99 -35.19
N TYR A 468 -0.52 -15.03 -34.40
CA TYR A 468 0.07 -14.90 -33.06
C TYR A 468 1.44 -14.20 -33.08
N GLN A 469 2.14 -14.20 -34.22
CA GLN A 469 3.43 -13.54 -34.36
C GLN A 469 3.33 -12.02 -34.25
N ASP A 470 2.25 -11.42 -34.77
CA ASP A 470 2.01 -9.98 -34.67
C ASP A 470 1.68 -9.56 -33.24
N LEU A 471 0.92 -10.38 -32.49
CA LEU A 471 0.71 -10.19 -31.05
C LEU A 471 2.04 -10.18 -30.29
N ILE A 472 2.92 -11.16 -30.55
CA ILE A 472 4.25 -11.22 -29.93
C ILE A 472 5.07 -9.97 -30.26
N ASN A 473 5.06 -9.53 -31.51
CA ASN A 473 5.80 -8.34 -31.95
C ASN A 473 5.27 -7.06 -31.28
N GLN A 474 3.94 -6.93 -31.16
CA GLN A 474 3.30 -5.80 -30.49
C GLN A 474 3.67 -5.75 -29.00
N ILE A 475 3.65 -6.89 -28.31
CA ILE A 475 4.03 -6.97 -26.90
C ILE A 475 5.51 -6.59 -26.70
N LYS A 476 6.41 -7.07 -27.57
CA LYS A 476 7.83 -6.68 -27.54
C LYS A 476 8.03 -5.17 -27.69
N CYS A 477 7.25 -4.51 -28.55
CA CYS A 477 7.34 -3.06 -28.71
C CYS A 477 6.93 -2.27 -27.45
N GLN A 478 6.12 -2.86 -26.56
CA GLN A 478 5.78 -2.25 -25.27
C GLN A 478 6.91 -2.38 -24.23
N GLU A 479 7.72 -3.45 -24.30
CA GLU A 479 8.89 -3.65 -23.44
C GLU A 479 9.85 -2.44 -23.48
N ASP A 480 10.08 -1.90 -24.68
CA ASP A 480 10.95 -0.73 -24.93
C ASP A 480 10.38 0.59 -24.37
N ARG A 481 9.08 0.64 -24.06
CA ARG A 481 8.41 1.80 -23.45
C ARG A 481 8.40 1.73 -21.93
N VAL A 482 8.37 0.53 -21.36
CA VAL A 482 8.43 0.31 -19.89
C VAL A 482 9.86 0.50 -19.36
N LYS A 483 10.88 0.22 -20.18
CA LYS A 483 12.31 0.37 -19.83
C LYS A 483 12.88 1.80 -19.97
N LYS A 484 12.12 2.76 -20.52
CA LYS A 484 12.51 4.19 -20.62
C LYS A 484 11.88 5.00 -19.51
#